data_AF-A0A564Z7B5-F1
#
_entry.id   AF-A0A564Z7B5-F1
#
_cell.length_a   1.000
_cell.length_b   1.000
_cell.length_c   1.000
_cell.angle_alpha   90.00
_cell.angle_beta   90.00
_cell.angle_gamma   90.00
#
_symmetry.space_group_name_H-M   'P 1'
#
loop_
_entity.id
_entity.type
_entity.pdbx_description
1 polymer ?
#
loop_
_entity_poly.entity_id
_entity_poly.type
_entity_poly.pdbx_seq_one_letter_code
_entity_poly.pdbx_strand_id
1 'polypeptide(L)' 'RQDINITIPDECGLGYTKCKDGSCIQVSQLCDATPQCRDGSDEDLLFCEVSTRPPTPSLVVYPPIINVPAWQPFECTC' A
#
# COMPACT_ATOMS: atom_id res chain seq x y z
N ARG A 1 -6.07 -27.53 -13.61
CA ARG A 1 -5.98 -26.22 -12.94
C ARG A 1 -4.77 -26.33 -12.04
N GLN A 2 -3.71 -25.59 -12.33
CA GLN A 2 -2.45 -25.68 -11.59
C GLN A 2 -2.16 -24.28 -11.07
N ASP A 3 -2.16 -24.17 -9.76
CA ASP A 3 -1.76 -23.00 -8.99
C ASP A 3 -0.25 -22.80 -9.13
N ILE A 4 0.15 -21.60 -9.55
CA ILE A 4 1.55 -21.19 -9.57
C ILE A 4 1.89 -20.67 -8.17
N ASN A 5 2.70 -21.41 -7.42
CA ASN A 5 3.23 -20.96 -6.14
C ASN A 5 4.34 -19.93 -6.34
N ILE A 6 4.01 -18.66 -6.11
CA ILE A 6 4.99 -17.58 -6.07
C ILE A 6 5.55 -17.53 -4.65
N THR A 7 6.79 -17.97 -4.47
CA THR A 7 7.53 -17.81 -3.21
C THR A 7 8.41 -16.57 -3.33
N ILE A 8 8.03 -15.50 -2.65
CA ILE A 8 8.90 -14.33 -2.49
C ILE A 8 9.94 -14.74 -1.44
N PRO A 9 11.25 -14.83 -1.78
CA PRO A 9 12.28 -15.12 -0.80
C PRO A 9 12.36 -13.92 0.14
N ASP A 10 11.78 -14.06 1.32
CA ASP A 10 11.93 -13.07 2.36
C ASP A 10 13.33 -13.22 2.98
N GLU A 11 14.12 -12.15 2.94
CA GLU A 11 15.48 -12.16 3.50
C GLU A 11 15.47 -12.17 5.04
N CYS A 12 14.30 -11.93 5.66
CA CYS A 12 14.15 -11.74 7.10
C CYS A 12 13.63 -12.97 7.86
N GLY A 13 13.18 -14.02 7.18
CA GLY A 13 12.53 -15.19 7.78
C GLY A 13 11.02 -15.00 8.01
N LEU A 14 10.30 -16.12 8.07
CA LEU A 14 8.86 -16.15 8.34
C LEU A 14 8.54 -15.43 9.67
N GLY A 15 7.61 -14.48 9.63
CA GLY A 15 7.22 -13.68 10.79
C GLY A 15 8.07 -12.43 11.03
N TYR A 16 9.00 -12.14 10.14
CA TYR A 16 9.74 -10.89 10.10
C TYR A 16 9.41 -10.08 8.83
N THR A 17 9.57 -8.77 8.91
CA THR A 17 9.39 -7.84 7.82
C THR A 17 10.64 -7.00 7.65
N LYS A 18 10.89 -6.56 6.42
CA LYS A 18 12.07 -5.78 6.06
C LYS A 18 11.77 -4.30 6.08
N CYS A 19 12.50 -3.56 6.92
CA CYS A 19 12.57 -2.11 6.91
C CYS A 19 13.04 -1.57 5.56
N LYS A 20 12.71 -0.31 5.26
CA LYS A 20 13.22 0.39 4.06
C LYS A 20 14.76 0.50 4.04
N ASP A 21 15.37 0.57 5.21
CA ASP A 21 16.82 0.56 5.44
C ASP A 21 17.47 -0.83 5.21
N GLY A 22 16.67 -1.89 5.05
CA GLY A 22 17.15 -3.27 4.92
C GLY A 22 17.28 -4.03 6.23
N SER A 23 17.02 -3.38 7.36
CA SER A 23 16.92 -4.02 8.68
C SER A 23 15.71 -4.97 8.75
N CYS A 24 15.82 -6.08 9.48
CA CYS A 24 14.73 -7.03 9.68
C CYS A 24 14.14 -6.86 11.08
N ILE A 25 12.82 -6.69 11.16
CA ILE A 25 12.08 -6.54 12.41
C ILE A 25 10.93 -7.54 12.47
N GLN A 26 10.42 -7.83 13.66
CA GLN A 26 9.32 -8.78 13.79
C GLN A 26 8.02 -8.15 13.26
N VAL A 27 7.14 -8.93 12.61
CA VAL A 27 5.85 -8.41 12.11
C VAL A 27 5.00 -7.83 13.26
N SER A 28 5.12 -8.37 14.47
CA SER A 28 4.46 -7.83 15.68
C SER A 28 4.99 -6.48 16.14
N GLN A 29 6.16 -6.05 15.66
CA GLN A 29 6.76 -4.75 15.98
C GLN A 29 6.43 -3.68 14.94
N LEU A 30 5.71 -4.04 13.87
CA LEU A 30 5.24 -3.07 12.89
C LEU A 30 4.05 -2.31 13.49
N CYS A 31 4.11 -0.98 13.51
CA CYS A 31 3.06 -0.11 14.05
C CYS A 31 2.76 -0.35 15.56
N ASP A 32 3.78 -0.68 16.35
CA ASP A 32 3.71 -0.87 17.81
C ASP A 32 4.07 0.40 18.60
N ALA A 33 4.04 1.57 17.94
CA ALA A 33 4.39 2.88 18.49
C ALA A 33 5.86 3.04 18.92
N THR A 34 6.72 2.07 18.57
CA THR A 34 8.13 2.07 18.94
C THR A 34 8.99 1.89 17.68
N PRO A 35 9.84 2.86 17.32
CA PRO A 35 10.60 2.83 16.08
C PRO A 35 11.76 1.83 16.14
N GLN A 36 11.62 0.71 15.44
CA GLN A 36 12.60 -0.37 15.42
C GLN A 36 13.48 -0.29 14.18
N CYS A 37 12.94 0.22 13.07
CA CYS A 37 13.75 0.59 11.92
C CYS A 37 14.56 1.84 12.24
N ARG A 38 15.80 1.90 11.74
CA ARG A 38 16.66 3.07 11.88
C ARG A 38 16.07 4.35 11.27
N ASP A 39 15.28 4.18 10.23
CA ASP A 39 14.56 5.25 9.52
C ASP A 39 13.14 5.48 10.09
N GLY A 40 12.73 4.71 11.12
CA GLY A 40 11.38 4.72 11.68
C GLY A 40 10.28 4.26 10.72
N SER A 41 10.65 3.63 9.59
CA SER A 41 9.69 3.24 8.54
C SER A 41 8.61 2.24 9.00
N ASP A 42 8.88 1.52 10.08
CA ASP A 42 7.92 0.61 10.73
C ASP A 42 6.81 1.33 11.50
N GLU A 43 7.01 2.60 11.83
CA GLU A 43 6.07 3.49 12.52
C GLU A 43 5.65 4.68 11.64
N ASP A 44 5.90 4.59 10.33
CA ASP A 44 5.54 5.65 9.40
C ASP A 44 4.02 5.79 9.31
N LEU A 45 3.51 6.97 9.63
CA LEU A 45 2.08 7.24 9.67
C LEU A 45 1.40 6.98 8.31
N LEU A 46 2.07 7.17 7.17
CA LEU A 46 1.43 6.87 5.88
C LEU A 46 1.17 5.38 5.70
N PHE A 47 1.92 4.52 6.38
CA PHE A 47 1.79 3.05 6.36
C PHE A 47 0.99 2.49 7.54
N CYS A 48 1.20 3.01 8.75
CA CYS A 48 0.49 2.55 9.96
C CYS A 48 -0.92 3.15 10.09
N GLU A 49 -1.16 4.33 9.55
CA GLU A 49 -2.46 5.01 9.59
C GLU A 49 -3.43 4.50 8.50
N VAL A 50 -3.25 3.27 8.00
CA VAL A 50 -4.24 2.64 7.11
C VAL A 50 -5.45 2.13 7.90
N SER A 51 -5.32 1.91 9.22
CA SER A 51 -6.44 1.46 10.06
C SER A 51 -7.33 2.58 10.61
N THR A 52 -6.87 3.84 10.63
CA THR A 52 -7.68 4.99 11.11
C THR A 52 -8.10 5.92 9.99
N ARG A 53 -7.50 5.82 8.79
CA ARG A 53 -8.05 6.51 7.63
C ARG A 53 -9.43 5.89 7.35
N PRO A 54 -10.51 6.68 7.31
CA PRO A 54 -11.77 6.21 6.73
C PRO A 54 -11.43 5.57 5.37
N PRO A 55 -12.10 4.47 4.96
CA PRO A 55 -11.94 3.99 3.59
C PRO A 55 -12.09 5.23 2.71
N THR A 56 -11.05 5.53 1.92
CA THR A 56 -11.08 6.67 1.00
C THR A 56 -12.42 6.58 0.28
N PRO A 57 -13.28 7.61 0.32
CA PRO A 57 -14.54 7.53 -0.41
C PRO A 57 -14.17 7.13 -1.82
N SER A 58 -14.81 6.08 -2.33
CA SER A 58 -14.58 5.62 -3.69
C SER A 58 -14.62 6.86 -4.59
N LEU A 59 -13.48 7.23 -5.17
CA LEU A 59 -13.40 8.43 -5.99
C LEU A 59 -14.34 8.22 -7.18
N VAL A 60 -15.51 8.85 -7.14
CA VAL A 60 -16.51 8.72 -8.19
C VAL A 60 -16.14 9.72 -9.28
N VAL A 61 -15.48 9.23 -10.32
CA VAL A 61 -15.24 10.04 -11.53
C VAL A 61 -16.57 10.18 -12.25
N TYR A 62 -17.04 11.43 -12.41
CA TYR A 62 -18.26 11.74 -13.16
C TYR A 62 -17.91 12.49 -14.46
N PRO A 63 -18.49 12.11 -15.62
CA PRO A 63 -19.44 11.01 -15.80
C PRO A 63 -18.76 9.63 -15.79
N PRO A 64 -19.47 8.57 -15.34
CA PRO A 64 -18.91 7.21 -15.29
C PRO A 64 -18.66 6.61 -16.69
N ILE A 65 -19.23 7.21 -17.74
CA ILE A 65 -19.09 6.78 -19.13
C ILE A 65 -18.94 8.02 -20.00
N ILE A 66 -17.90 8.06 -20.83
CA ILE A 66 -17.64 9.13 -21.79
C ILE A 66 -17.92 8.60 -23.19
N ASN A 67 -19.01 9.06 -23.80
CA ASN A 67 -19.40 8.70 -25.17
C ASN A 67 -19.04 9.85 -26.12
N VAL A 68 -17.76 9.94 -26.52
CA VAL A 68 -17.30 10.95 -27.50
C VAL A 68 -16.72 10.29 -28.76
N PRO A 69 -16.96 10.85 -29.95
CA PRO A 69 -16.36 10.37 -31.19
C PRO A 69 -14.85 10.57 -31.19
N ALA A 70 -14.16 9.81 -32.05
CA ALA A 70 -12.71 9.94 -32.20
C ALA A 70 -12.33 11.40 -32.49
N TRP A 71 -11.25 11.87 -31.85
CA TRP A 71 -10.67 13.22 -31.98
C TRP A 71 -11.43 14.36 -31.29
N GLN A 72 -12.29 14.05 -30.32
CA GLN A 72 -12.96 15.07 -29.51
C GLN A 72 -12.44 15.09 -28.07
N PRO A 73 -11.95 16.23 -27.55
CA PRO A 73 -11.53 16.35 -26.17
C PRO A 73 -12.73 16.31 -25.22
N PHE A 74 -12.54 15.73 -24.03
CA PHE A 74 -13.52 15.76 -22.93
C PHE A 74 -12.84 16.26 -21.65
N GLU A 75 -13.64 16.83 -20.75
CA GLU A 75 -13.18 17.39 -19.47
C GLU A 75 -13.66 16.49 -18.32
N CYS A 76 -12.74 16.03 -17.49
CA CYS A 76 -13.05 15.34 -16.25
C CYS A 76 -12.85 16.31 -15.10
N THR A 77 -13.92 16.66 -14.39
CA THR A 77 -13.85 17.52 -13.20
C THR A 77 -13.88 16.63 -11.94
N CYS A 78 -12.97 16.93 -11.02
CA CYS A 78 -12.84 16.24 -9.73
C CYS A 78 -13.92 16.66 -8.73
#